data_AF-A0A4V5ZZ53-F1
#
_entry.id   AF-A0A4V5ZZ53-F1
#
_cell.length_a   1.000
_cell.length_b   1.000
_cell.length_c   1.000
_cell.angle_alpha   90.00
_cell.angle_beta   90.00
_cell.angle_gamma   90.00
#
_symmetry.space_group_name_H-M   'P 1'
#
loop_
_entity.id
_entity.type
_entity.pdbx_description
1 polymer ?
#
loop_
_entity_poly.entity_id
_entity_poly.type
_entity_poly.pdbx_seq_one_letter_code
_entity_poly.pdbx_strand_id
1 'polypeptide(L)'
;MKRVFGVKKDKEPPPSIQDSSDRINKRGETVDEKIKKLDAELARYKEQIKNTRPGPAQEAVKSRAMRVLKQKRMYEGQRDMLYNQTFNLDQVAFASEGIKDAQQTVSALKSANKELKGMMKTVKIQDIDNLQDEMMDLMDVSSEIQETLGRSYSVPDDIDEEDLMGELDALEADMAMETESDGVPSYLQPDKEPDLESELNLPSAPTGHAAPAGRGNNQAEDELGLPAVPRASLRG
;
A
#
# COMPACT_ATOMS: atom_id res chain seq x y z
N MET A 1 20.75 2.01 68.92
CA MET A 1 19.62 1.78 68.00
C MET A 1 19.90 2.50 66.68
N LYS A 2 19.85 1.82 65.53
CA LYS A 2 19.91 2.45 64.20
C LYS A 2 18.49 2.55 63.64
N ARG A 3 18.15 3.67 62.98
CA ARG A 3 16.81 3.93 62.43
C ARG A 3 16.52 3.00 61.25
N VAL A 4 15.41 2.25 61.30
CA VAL A 4 15.01 1.25 60.28
C VAL A 4 13.78 1.71 59.47
N PHE A 5 13.51 3.02 59.44
CA PHE A 5 12.41 3.61 58.67
C PHE A 5 12.94 4.86 57.97
N GLY A 6 12.91 4.86 56.63
CA GLY A 6 13.34 6.03 55.85
C GLY A 6 14.02 5.78 54.50
N VAL A 7 14.16 4.54 54.02
CA VAL A 7 14.51 4.33 52.60
C VAL A 7 13.30 4.74 51.77
N LYS A 8 13.34 5.95 51.20
CA LYS A 8 12.45 6.31 50.10
C LYS A 8 12.73 5.29 49.00
N LYS A 9 11.74 4.48 48.62
CA LYS A 9 11.80 3.77 47.34
C LYS A 9 12.01 4.85 46.29
N ASP A 10 13.10 4.74 45.53
CA ASP A 10 13.22 5.49 44.28
C ASP A 10 11.96 5.18 43.47
N LYS A 11 11.20 6.23 43.16
CA LYS A 11 10.05 6.09 42.29
C LYS A 11 10.61 5.85 40.90
N GLU A 12 10.62 4.58 40.49
CA GLU A 12 10.77 4.22 39.10
C GLU A 12 9.85 5.12 38.25
N PRO A 13 10.34 5.64 37.11
CA PRO A 13 9.53 6.48 36.26
C PRO A 13 8.23 5.75 35.88
N PRO A 14 7.10 6.47 35.71
CA PRO A 14 5.86 5.85 35.28
C PRO A 14 6.10 5.06 33.99
N PRO A 15 5.54 3.83 33.86
CA PRO A 15 5.81 2.98 32.72
C PRO A 15 5.45 3.70 31.43
N SER A 16 6.34 3.66 30.44
CA SER A 16 6.08 4.28 29.16
C SER A 16 5.00 3.50 28.38
N ILE A 17 4.51 4.12 27.31
CA ILE A 17 3.62 3.45 26.34
C ILE A 17 4.33 2.21 25.77
N GLN A 18 5.64 2.29 25.52
CA GLN A 18 6.46 1.17 25.04
C GLN A 18 6.54 0.04 26.07
N ASP A 19 6.89 0.34 27.33
CA ASP A 19 6.93 -0.65 28.41
C ASP A 19 5.58 -1.37 28.59
N SER A 20 4.49 -0.63 28.36
CA SER A 20 3.12 -1.13 28.45
C SER A 20 2.78 -2.05 27.27
N SER A 21 3.16 -1.67 26.05
CA SER A 21 3.01 -2.47 24.83
C SER A 21 3.81 -3.78 24.93
N ASP A 22 5.10 -3.71 25.29
CA ASP A 22 5.98 -4.87 25.47
C ASP A 22 5.42 -5.87 26.51
N ARG A 23 4.82 -5.37 27.59
CA ARG A 23 4.16 -6.21 28.62
C ARG A 23 2.87 -6.85 28.11
N ILE A 24 2.10 -6.18 27.26
CA ILE A 24 0.89 -6.75 26.64
C ILE A 24 1.26 -7.79 25.59
N ASN A 25 2.26 -7.53 24.76
CA ASN A 25 2.75 -8.47 23.73
C ASN A 25 3.24 -9.78 24.36
N LYS A 26 4.10 -9.72 25.40
CA LYS A 26 4.56 -10.91 26.15
C LYS A 26 3.41 -11.69 26.81
N ARG A 27 2.34 -11.00 27.25
CA ARG A 27 1.12 -11.64 27.75
C ARG A 27 0.33 -12.30 26.63
N GLY A 28 0.25 -11.67 25.45
CA GLY A 28 -0.34 -12.22 24.22
C GLY A 28 0.32 -13.53 23.81
N GLU A 29 1.64 -13.52 23.64
CA GLU A 29 2.45 -14.72 23.36
C GLU A 29 2.17 -15.87 24.34
N THR A 30 2.16 -15.56 25.65
CA THR A 30 1.87 -16.53 26.71
C THR A 30 0.44 -17.10 26.63
N VAL A 31 -0.53 -16.31 26.17
CA VAL A 31 -1.93 -16.76 25.98
C VAL A 31 -2.03 -17.59 24.70
N ASP A 32 -1.41 -17.17 23.59
CA ASP A 32 -1.39 -17.91 22.33
C ASP A 32 -0.70 -19.27 22.45
N GLU A 33 0.39 -19.37 23.21
CA GLU A 33 0.99 -20.66 23.56
C GLU A 33 0.03 -21.60 24.27
N LYS A 34 -0.78 -21.08 25.21
CA LYS A 34 -1.77 -21.88 25.94
C LYS A 34 -2.90 -22.31 25.00
N ILE A 35 -3.37 -21.43 24.12
CA ILE A 35 -4.36 -21.75 23.09
C ILE A 35 -3.83 -22.88 22.18
N LYS A 36 -2.60 -22.77 21.66
CA LYS A 36 -1.93 -23.79 20.83
C LYS A 36 -1.84 -25.15 21.55
N LYS A 37 -1.47 -25.15 22.84
CA LYS A 37 -1.40 -26.38 23.67
C LYS A 37 -2.79 -27.03 23.84
N LEU A 38 -3.84 -26.22 24.07
CA LEU A 38 -5.23 -26.71 24.20
C LEU A 38 -5.80 -27.20 22.86
N ASP A 39 -5.47 -26.58 21.73
CA ASP A 39 -5.86 -27.06 20.39
C ASP A 39 -5.24 -28.42 20.06
N ALA A 40 -3.97 -28.63 20.40
CA ALA A 40 -3.31 -29.94 20.24
C ALA A 40 -3.97 -31.03 21.12
N GLU A 41 -4.44 -30.68 22.32
CA GLU A 41 -5.19 -31.61 23.17
C GLU A 41 -6.60 -31.90 22.61
N LEU A 42 -7.31 -30.87 22.11
CA LEU A 42 -8.61 -31.04 21.44
C LEU A 42 -8.51 -31.91 20.18
N ALA A 43 -7.45 -31.78 19.39
CA ALA A 43 -7.20 -32.64 18.24
C ALA A 43 -7.07 -34.12 18.66
N ARG A 44 -6.34 -34.41 19.73
CA ARG A 44 -6.21 -35.77 20.30
C ARG A 44 -7.55 -36.31 20.80
N TYR A 45 -8.36 -35.50 21.49
CA TYR A 45 -9.70 -35.93 21.90
C TYR A 45 -10.63 -36.18 20.70
N LYS A 46 -10.56 -35.35 19.65
CA LYS A 46 -11.34 -35.54 18.42
C LYS A 46 -11.03 -36.89 17.76
N GLU A 47 -9.76 -37.27 17.71
CA GLU A 47 -9.32 -38.58 17.22
C GLU A 47 -9.79 -39.72 18.14
N GLN A 48 -9.62 -39.59 19.45
CA GLN A 48 -10.13 -40.58 20.42
C GLN A 48 -11.65 -40.79 20.30
N ILE A 49 -12.44 -39.72 20.14
CA ILE A 49 -13.89 -39.80 19.96
C ILE A 49 -14.25 -40.53 18.65
N LYS A 50 -13.52 -40.26 17.55
CA LYS A 50 -13.69 -40.94 16.26
C LYS A 50 -13.41 -42.44 16.35
N ASN A 51 -12.36 -42.83 17.08
CA ASN A 51 -11.90 -44.22 17.17
C ASN A 51 -12.59 -45.01 18.31
N THR A 52 -13.29 -44.33 19.23
CA THR A 52 -14.04 -44.98 20.32
C THR A 52 -15.47 -45.27 19.90
N ARG A 53 -15.91 -46.54 20.05
CA ARG A 53 -17.28 -46.98 19.76
C ARG A 53 -18.30 -46.21 20.61
N PRO A 54 -19.47 -45.80 20.08
CA PRO A 54 -20.48 -45.07 20.84
C PRO A 54 -20.90 -45.79 22.13
N GLY A 55 -20.95 -45.04 23.24
CA GLY A 55 -21.26 -45.56 24.57
C GLY A 55 -20.60 -44.75 25.70
N PRO A 56 -20.67 -45.24 26.95
CA PRO A 56 -20.19 -44.52 28.13
C PRO A 56 -18.72 -44.08 28.05
N ALA A 57 -17.86 -44.89 27.43
CA ALA A 57 -16.45 -44.55 27.22
C ALA A 57 -16.29 -43.34 26.29
N GLN A 58 -17.01 -43.31 25.16
CA GLN A 58 -16.96 -42.17 24.23
C GLN A 58 -17.50 -40.89 24.90
N GLU A 59 -18.56 -41.00 25.70
CA GLU A 59 -19.15 -39.86 26.40
C GLU A 59 -18.23 -39.29 27.49
N ALA A 60 -17.47 -40.15 28.18
CA ALA A 60 -16.43 -39.71 29.10
C ALA A 60 -15.31 -38.91 28.39
N VAL A 61 -14.92 -39.32 27.16
CA VAL A 61 -13.95 -38.57 26.35
C VAL A 61 -14.53 -37.22 25.89
N LYS A 62 -15.79 -37.18 25.42
CA LYS A 62 -16.48 -35.92 25.09
C LYS A 62 -16.54 -34.97 26.29
N SER A 63 -16.86 -35.47 27.49
CA SER A 63 -16.90 -34.66 28.71
C SER A 63 -15.54 -34.02 29.04
N ARG A 64 -14.43 -34.74 28.82
CA ARG A 64 -13.07 -34.18 28.96
C ARG A 64 -12.78 -33.13 27.89
N ALA A 65 -13.06 -33.43 26.61
CA ALA A 65 -12.90 -32.49 25.51
C ALA A 65 -13.68 -31.18 25.73
N MET A 66 -14.91 -31.26 26.25
CA MET A 66 -15.73 -30.09 26.57
C MET A 66 -15.15 -29.19 27.68
N ARG A 67 -14.36 -29.75 28.63
CA ARG A 67 -13.65 -28.94 29.63
C ARG A 67 -12.50 -28.17 28.99
N VAL A 68 -11.71 -28.83 28.15
CA VAL A 68 -10.61 -28.22 27.41
C VAL A 68 -11.11 -27.16 26.43
N LEU A 69 -12.23 -27.39 25.75
CA LEU A 69 -12.85 -26.40 24.86
C LEU A 69 -13.32 -25.15 25.61
N LYS A 70 -13.91 -25.30 26.82
CA LYS A 70 -14.26 -24.17 27.68
C LYS A 70 -13.02 -23.39 28.13
N GLN A 71 -11.95 -24.09 28.49
CA GLN A 71 -10.67 -23.46 28.86
C GLN A 71 -10.04 -22.72 27.68
N LYS A 72 -10.12 -23.29 26.46
CA LYS A 72 -9.66 -22.63 25.23
C LYS A 72 -10.41 -21.33 24.99
N ARG A 73 -11.75 -21.35 24.99
CA ARG A 73 -12.60 -20.16 24.81
C ARG A 73 -12.31 -19.06 25.84
N MET A 74 -12.00 -19.43 27.08
CA MET A 74 -11.58 -18.48 28.12
C MET A 74 -10.27 -17.77 27.74
N TYR A 75 -9.29 -18.49 27.18
CA TYR A 75 -8.04 -17.89 26.73
C TYR A 75 -8.19 -17.12 25.41
N GLU A 76 -9.02 -17.57 24.48
CA GLU A 76 -9.38 -16.81 23.27
C GLU A 76 -9.96 -15.44 23.67
N GLY A 77 -10.92 -15.38 24.60
CA GLY A 77 -11.45 -14.11 25.11
C GLY A 77 -10.42 -13.24 25.87
N GLN A 78 -9.42 -13.85 26.52
CA GLN A 78 -8.30 -13.09 27.12
C GLN A 78 -7.39 -12.49 26.05
N ARG A 79 -7.10 -13.22 24.97
CA ARG A 79 -6.32 -12.73 23.82
C ARG A 79 -7.06 -11.60 23.12
N ASP A 80 -8.36 -11.75 22.89
CA ASP A 80 -9.17 -10.72 22.23
C ASP A 80 -9.23 -9.44 23.09
N MET A 81 -9.27 -9.56 24.43
CA MET A 81 -9.10 -8.42 25.34
C MET A 81 -7.70 -7.78 25.23
N LEU A 82 -6.64 -8.58 25.07
CA LEU A 82 -5.27 -8.07 24.88
C LEU A 82 -5.13 -7.32 23.55
N TYR A 83 -5.70 -7.82 22.44
CA TYR A 83 -5.70 -7.10 21.17
C TYR A 83 -6.41 -5.74 21.25
N ASN A 84 -7.54 -5.66 21.97
CA ASN A 84 -8.17 -4.37 22.26
C ASN A 84 -7.29 -3.46 23.13
N GLN A 85 -6.47 -4.00 24.04
CA GLN A 85 -5.51 -3.20 24.82
C GLN A 85 -4.34 -2.70 23.95
N THR A 86 -3.80 -3.54 23.05
CA THR A 86 -2.78 -3.15 22.07
C THR A 86 -3.30 -2.03 21.17
N PHE A 87 -4.46 -2.22 20.52
CA PHE A 87 -5.06 -1.21 19.64
C PHE A 87 -5.31 0.15 20.33
N ASN A 88 -5.72 0.14 21.60
CA ASN A 88 -5.88 1.37 22.37
C ASN A 88 -4.53 2.03 22.71
N LEU A 89 -3.47 1.25 22.99
CA LEU A 89 -2.12 1.79 23.18
C LEU A 89 -1.53 2.34 21.88
N ASP A 90 -1.75 1.68 20.74
CA ASP A 90 -1.22 2.12 19.45
C ASP A 90 -1.85 3.46 19.02
N GLN A 91 -3.16 3.64 19.22
CA GLN A 91 -3.82 4.94 19.02
C GLN A 91 -3.25 6.03 19.94
N VAL A 92 -2.98 5.71 21.21
CA VAL A 92 -2.37 6.66 22.16
C VAL A 92 -0.91 6.95 21.83
N ALA A 93 -0.17 5.96 21.29
CA ALA A 93 1.20 6.13 20.80
C ALA A 93 1.24 7.11 19.63
N PHE A 94 0.41 6.87 18.60
CA PHE A 94 0.28 7.73 17.43
C PHE A 94 -0.14 9.16 17.81
N ALA A 95 -1.15 9.32 18.68
CA ALA A 95 -1.54 10.63 19.18
C ALA A 95 -0.41 11.31 19.98
N SER A 96 0.36 10.55 20.76
CA SER A 96 1.52 11.08 21.49
C SER A 96 2.67 11.48 20.56
N GLU A 97 2.81 10.87 19.39
CA GLU A 97 3.81 11.21 18.38
C GLU A 97 3.46 12.54 17.70
N GLY A 98 2.23 12.66 17.17
CA GLY A 98 1.75 13.94 16.60
C GLY A 98 1.80 15.12 17.59
N ILE A 99 1.59 14.88 18.90
CA ILE A 99 1.78 15.90 19.94
C ILE A 99 3.25 16.31 20.10
N LYS A 100 4.21 15.36 19.99
CA LYS A 100 5.65 15.68 20.03
C LYS A 100 6.06 16.51 18.81
N ASP A 101 5.57 16.17 17.63
CA ASP A 101 5.89 16.90 16.39
C ASP A 101 5.32 18.33 16.41
N ALA A 102 4.09 18.48 16.90
CA ALA A 102 3.51 19.79 17.18
C ALA A 102 4.34 20.58 18.22
N GLN A 103 4.84 19.92 19.27
CA GLN A 103 5.71 20.54 20.28
C GLN A 103 7.07 20.96 19.69
N GLN A 104 7.67 20.17 18.81
CA GLN A 104 8.90 20.53 18.09
C GLN A 104 8.65 21.73 17.18
N THR A 105 7.55 21.73 16.42
CA THR A 105 7.14 22.83 15.53
C THR A 105 6.94 24.13 16.31
N VAL A 106 6.24 24.09 17.44
CA VAL A 106 6.06 25.24 18.34
C VAL A 106 7.40 25.71 18.94
N SER A 107 8.33 24.79 19.20
CA SER A 107 9.67 25.14 19.69
C SER A 107 10.50 25.82 18.60
N ALA A 108 10.45 25.35 17.36
CA ALA A 108 11.08 25.99 16.20
C ALA A 108 10.50 27.39 15.95
N LEU A 109 9.17 27.54 15.94
CA LEU A 109 8.49 28.84 15.77
C LEU A 109 8.84 29.83 16.89
N LYS A 110 8.99 29.37 18.15
CA LYS A 110 9.45 30.22 19.26
C LYS A 110 10.89 30.70 19.05
N SER A 111 11.77 29.83 18.55
CA SER A 111 13.16 30.19 18.23
C SER A 111 13.23 31.19 17.07
N ALA A 112 12.53 30.92 15.97
CA ALA A 112 12.45 31.83 14.82
C ALA A 112 11.85 33.20 15.19
N ASN A 113 10.81 33.25 16.03
CA ASN A 113 10.23 34.51 16.52
C ASN A 113 11.22 35.29 17.43
N LYS A 114 12.03 34.60 18.23
CA LYS A 114 13.11 35.22 19.02
C LYS A 114 14.20 35.81 18.13
N GLU A 115 14.58 35.09 17.07
CA GLU A 115 15.56 35.54 16.08
C GLU A 115 15.05 36.74 15.26
N LEU A 116 13.81 36.67 14.76
CA LEU A 116 13.15 37.77 14.05
C LEU A 116 13.05 39.03 14.93
N LYS A 117 12.75 38.89 16.23
CA LYS A 117 12.80 40.00 17.21
C LYS A 117 14.22 40.50 17.50
N GLY A 118 15.24 39.70 17.22
CA GLY A 118 16.65 40.13 17.20
C GLY A 118 16.91 40.98 15.95
N MET A 119 16.59 40.43 14.77
CA MET A 119 16.75 41.10 13.48
C MET A 119 16.03 42.46 13.44
N MET A 120 14.77 42.52 13.89
CA MET A 120 14.00 43.78 13.98
C MET A 120 14.62 44.85 14.90
N LYS A 121 15.51 44.49 15.83
CA LYS A 121 16.25 45.46 16.67
C LYS A 121 17.55 45.91 16.02
N THR A 122 18.10 45.13 15.09
CA THR A 122 19.33 45.43 14.34
C THR A 122 19.06 46.09 12.99
N VAL A 123 17.87 45.91 12.41
CA VAL A 123 17.35 46.80 11.37
C VAL A 123 17.22 48.18 12.00
N LYS A 124 18.15 49.09 11.68
CA LYS A 124 18.18 50.40 12.30
C LYS A 124 17.05 51.22 11.72
N ILE A 125 16.26 51.85 12.58
CA ILE A 125 15.27 52.86 12.17
C ILE A 125 15.95 54.02 11.39
N GLN A 126 17.24 54.28 11.67
CA GLN A 126 18.08 55.22 10.94
C GLN A 126 18.36 54.83 9.47
N ASP A 127 18.29 53.54 9.14
CA ASP A 127 18.44 53.07 7.77
C ASP A 127 17.08 53.09 7.02
N ILE A 128 15.94 53.32 7.72
CA ILE A 128 14.61 53.39 7.10
C ILE A 128 14.39 54.73 6.38
N ASP A 129 14.91 55.83 6.93
CA ASP A 129 14.87 57.15 6.25
C ASP A 129 15.63 57.07 4.92
N ASN A 130 16.84 56.49 4.92
CA ASN A 130 17.62 56.24 3.69
C ASN A 130 16.90 55.28 2.72
N LEU A 131 16.18 54.27 3.22
CA LEU A 131 15.45 53.31 2.38
C LEU A 131 14.18 53.93 1.76
N GLN A 132 13.64 55.00 2.35
CA GLN A 132 12.55 55.76 1.77
C GLN A 132 13.05 56.64 0.62
N ASP A 133 14.21 57.29 0.79
CA ASP A 133 14.90 58.01 -0.29
C ASP A 133 15.35 57.04 -1.41
N GLU A 134 15.99 55.92 -1.08
CA GLU A 134 16.38 54.89 -2.05
C GLU A 134 15.18 54.26 -2.77
N MET A 135 14.00 54.10 -2.14
CA MET A 135 12.78 53.65 -2.85
C MET A 135 12.23 54.72 -3.79
N MET A 136 12.39 56.01 -3.47
CA MET A 136 11.97 57.10 -4.35
C MET A 136 12.86 57.12 -5.60
N ASP A 137 14.18 57.05 -5.41
CA ASP A 137 15.16 56.87 -6.48
C ASP A 137 14.90 55.58 -7.28
N LEU A 138 14.56 54.46 -6.63
CA LEU A 138 14.26 53.19 -7.33
C LEU A 138 12.95 53.24 -8.12
N MET A 139 11.96 54.04 -7.70
CA MET A 139 10.70 54.17 -8.42
C MET A 139 10.84 55.13 -9.61
N ASP A 140 11.65 56.17 -9.49
CA ASP A 140 12.06 57.02 -10.61
C ASP A 140 12.92 56.24 -11.61
N VAL A 141 13.92 55.47 -11.15
CA VAL A 141 14.70 54.55 -12.00
C VAL A 141 13.82 53.45 -12.60
N SER A 142 12.81 52.92 -11.90
CA SER A 142 11.86 51.96 -12.47
C SER A 142 10.99 52.58 -13.57
N SER A 143 10.63 53.87 -13.42
CA SER A 143 9.87 54.61 -14.43
C SER A 143 10.75 54.94 -15.64
N GLU A 144 12.00 55.37 -15.41
CA GLU A 144 13.01 55.59 -16.44
C GLU A 144 13.38 54.28 -17.16
N ILE A 145 13.41 53.14 -16.45
CA ILE A 145 13.57 51.80 -17.03
C ILE A 145 12.37 51.45 -17.91
N GLN A 146 11.12 51.69 -17.48
CA GLN A 146 9.93 51.43 -18.30
C GLN A 146 9.84 52.38 -19.52
N GLU A 147 10.34 53.60 -19.42
CA GLU A 147 10.37 54.59 -20.51
C GLU A 147 11.54 54.33 -21.49
N THR A 148 12.71 53.87 -21.01
CA THR A 148 13.85 53.48 -21.86
C THR A 148 13.73 52.08 -22.46
N LEU A 149 13.09 51.13 -21.77
CA LEU A 149 12.50 49.92 -22.36
C LEU A 149 11.12 50.22 -22.98
N GLY A 150 10.97 51.38 -23.61
CA GLY A 150 9.80 51.78 -24.40
C GLY A 150 9.60 50.90 -25.64
N ARG A 151 9.24 49.64 -25.43
CA ARG A 151 8.89 48.59 -26.40
C ARG A 151 8.05 47.52 -25.71
N SER A 152 6.75 47.61 -26.00
CA SER A 152 5.76 46.54 -26.01
C SER A 152 6.28 45.11 -25.79
N TYR A 153 5.82 44.50 -24.70
CA TYR A 153 5.21 43.17 -24.77
C TYR A 153 3.71 43.31 -24.51
N SER A 154 3.02 43.95 -25.45
CA SER A 154 1.66 43.52 -25.77
C SER A 154 1.78 42.07 -26.20
N VAL A 155 1.29 41.15 -25.35
CA VAL A 155 0.73 39.90 -25.86
C VAL A 155 -0.25 40.32 -26.95
N PRO A 156 -0.18 39.79 -28.18
CA PRO A 156 -1.21 40.09 -29.17
C PRO A 156 -2.57 39.71 -28.58
N ASP A 157 -3.53 40.62 -28.61
CA ASP A 157 -4.92 40.34 -28.20
C ASP A 157 -5.58 39.28 -29.13
N ASP A 158 -4.86 38.87 -30.18
CA ASP A 158 -5.23 37.92 -31.22
C ASP A 158 -4.72 36.47 -30.95
N ILE A 159 -4.24 36.14 -29.74
CA ILE A 159 -4.00 34.74 -29.36
C ILE A 159 -5.35 34.09 -29.08
N ASP A 160 -5.83 33.28 -30.02
CA ASP A 160 -7.09 32.55 -29.89
C ASP A 160 -6.94 31.39 -28.89
N GLU A 161 -7.80 31.37 -27.87
CA GLU A 161 -7.80 30.32 -26.84
C GLU A 161 -8.17 28.94 -27.44
N GLU A 162 -8.90 28.89 -28.56
CA GLU A 162 -9.20 27.63 -29.26
C GLU A 162 -7.97 27.00 -29.93
N ASP A 163 -7.08 27.80 -30.53
CA ASP A 163 -5.86 27.31 -31.18
C ASP A 163 -4.85 26.80 -30.12
N LEU A 164 -4.78 27.51 -28.98
CA LEU A 164 -3.94 27.11 -27.83
C LEU A 164 -4.45 25.84 -27.13
N MET A 165 -5.77 25.63 -27.05
CA MET A 165 -6.33 24.36 -26.59
C MET A 165 -6.10 23.24 -27.61
N GLY A 166 -6.18 23.54 -28.91
CA GLY A 166 -5.87 22.58 -29.97
C GLY A 166 -4.42 22.07 -29.93
N GLU A 167 -3.44 22.96 -29.69
CA GLU A 167 -2.05 22.56 -29.46
C GLU A 167 -1.87 21.76 -28.15
N LEU A 168 -2.60 22.08 -27.08
CA LEU A 168 -2.53 21.35 -25.82
C LEU A 168 -3.09 19.93 -25.93
N ASP A 169 -4.24 19.76 -26.57
CA ASP A 169 -4.86 18.45 -26.84
C ASP A 169 -3.96 17.60 -27.76
N ALA A 170 -3.29 18.23 -28.74
CA ALA A 170 -2.30 17.56 -29.59
C ALA A 170 -1.06 17.11 -28.80
N LEU A 171 -0.58 17.91 -27.85
CA LEU A 171 0.54 17.55 -26.96
C LEU A 171 0.18 16.39 -26.03
N GLU A 172 -1.05 16.36 -25.49
CA GLU A 172 -1.55 15.23 -24.71
C GLU A 172 -1.68 13.96 -25.56
N ALA A 173 -2.12 14.09 -26.82
CA ALA A 173 -2.20 12.98 -27.77
C ALA A 173 -0.82 12.41 -28.16
N ASP A 174 0.19 13.25 -28.38
CA ASP A 174 1.58 12.81 -28.65
C ASP A 174 2.17 12.06 -27.45
N MET A 175 1.95 12.56 -26.22
CA MET A 175 2.36 11.86 -24.99
C MET A 175 1.60 10.53 -24.78
N ALA A 176 0.31 10.48 -25.15
CA ALA A 176 -0.47 9.24 -25.12
C ALA A 176 0.02 8.23 -26.16
N MET A 177 0.40 8.67 -27.37
CA MET A 177 1.01 7.82 -28.38
C MET A 177 2.41 7.33 -28.00
N GLU A 178 3.25 8.12 -27.31
CA GLU A 178 4.50 7.60 -26.71
C GLU A 178 4.19 6.51 -25.66
N THR A 179 3.09 6.65 -24.90
CA THR A 179 2.71 5.69 -23.84
C THR A 179 2.07 4.41 -24.38
N GLU A 180 1.40 4.45 -25.55
CA GLU A 180 0.86 3.25 -26.21
C GLU A 180 1.83 2.59 -27.22
N SER A 181 2.93 3.26 -27.62
CA SER A 181 3.83 2.75 -28.68
C SER A 181 5.11 2.03 -28.21
N ASP A 182 5.53 2.14 -26.95
CA ASP A 182 6.47 1.17 -26.38
C ASP A 182 6.22 0.89 -24.89
N GLY A 183 6.51 -0.36 -24.51
CA GLY A 183 6.12 -0.91 -23.21
C GLY A 183 6.85 -0.29 -22.03
N VAL A 184 6.41 -0.71 -20.83
CA VAL A 184 7.01 -0.40 -19.52
C VAL A 184 8.54 -0.26 -19.66
N PRO A 185 9.13 0.91 -19.32
CA PRO A 185 10.51 1.23 -19.70
C PRO A 185 11.50 0.10 -19.44
N SER A 186 12.50 -0.06 -20.31
CA SER A 186 13.41 -1.23 -20.35
C SER A 186 14.09 -1.62 -19.02
N TYR A 187 14.07 -0.78 -17.98
CA TYR A 187 14.53 -1.10 -16.63
C TYR A 187 13.51 -1.84 -15.73
N LEU A 188 12.26 -1.98 -16.19
CA LEU A 188 11.16 -2.70 -15.53
C LEU A 188 10.80 -4.02 -16.23
N GLN A 189 11.49 -4.37 -17.32
CA GLN A 189 11.30 -5.62 -18.06
C GLN A 189 12.27 -6.69 -17.55
N PRO A 190 11.81 -7.92 -17.25
CA PRO A 190 12.71 -9.05 -16.99
C PRO A 190 13.35 -9.53 -18.31
N ASP A 191 14.65 -9.78 -18.29
CA ASP A 191 15.45 -10.08 -19.49
C ASP A 191 15.00 -11.33 -20.29
N LYS A 192 15.21 -11.24 -21.62
CA LYS A 192 14.88 -12.21 -22.68
C LYS A 192 15.60 -13.56 -22.56
N GLU A 193 15.04 -14.60 -23.19
CA GLU A 193 15.56 -15.20 -24.45
C GLU A 193 14.47 -16.01 -25.18
N PRO A 194 14.18 -15.68 -26.46
CA PRO A 194 13.73 -16.66 -27.45
C PRO A 194 14.67 -16.72 -28.67
N ASP A 195 14.97 -17.93 -29.12
CA ASP A 195 15.79 -18.24 -30.28
C ASP A 195 15.12 -17.80 -31.59
N LEU A 196 15.89 -17.20 -32.50
CA LEU A 196 15.39 -16.51 -33.70
C LEU A 196 16.09 -17.00 -34.99
N GLU A 197 15.28 -17.16 -36.04
CA GLU A 197 15.62 -17.23 -37.48
C GLU A 197 16.31 -18.47 -38.08
N SER A 198 17.22 -19.18 -37.41
CA SER A 198 18.16 -20.08 -38.11
C SER A 198 17.63 -21.47 -38.52
N GLU A 199 16.69 -21.52 -39.48
CA GLU A 199 16.75 -22.36 -40.71
C GLU A 199 15.45 -22.25 -41.57
N LEU A 200 15.22 -21.07 -42.14
CA LEU A 200 14.30 -20.88 -43.27
C LEU A 200 14.68 -21.79 -44.46
N ASN A 201 13.71 -22.52 -45.04
CA ASN A 201 13.78 -22.94 -46.45
C ASN A 201 12.38 -23.18 -47.08
N LEU A 202 12.11 -22.43 -48.16
CA LEU A 202 10.94 -22.50 -49.06
C LEU A 202 11.23 -23.51 -50.21
N PRO A 203 10.33 -23.86 -51.18
CA PRO A 203 8.95 -23.43 -51.47
C PRO A 203 7.97 -24.61 -51.81
N SER A 204 6.93 -24.35 -52.62
CA SER A 204 5.63 -25.07 -52.72
C SER A 204 5.51 -26.37 -53.56
N ALA A 205 4.38 -27.05 -53.36
CA ALA A 205 4.02 -28.40 -53.85
C ALA A 205 3.51 -28.54 -55.31
N PRO A 206 3.50 -29.78 -55.87
CA PRO A 206 2.65 -30.16 -57.00
C PRO A 206 1.61 -31.27 -56.67
N THR A 207 0.52 -31.30 -57.43
CA THR A 207 -0.67 -32.15 -57.29
C THR A 207 -0.61 -33.47 -58.07
N GLY A 208 -1.35 -34.51 -57.63
CA GLY A 208 -1.41 -35.78 -58.38
C GLY A 208 -2.43 -36.84 -57.89
N HIS A 209 -3.68 -36.75 -58.38
CA HIS A 209 -4.62 -37.86 -58.68
C HIS A 209 -4.75 -39.06 -57.72
N ALA A 210 -5.89 -39.16 -57.01
CA ALA A 210 -6.94 -40.17 -57.28
C ALA A 210 -8.17 -40.02 -56.35
N ALA A 211 -9.36 -40.21 -56.89
CA ALA A 211 -10.65 -40.33 -56.20
C ALA A 211 -11.46 -41.48 -56.89
N PRO A 212 -12.70 -41.86 -56.49
CA PRO A 212 -13.46 -41.72 -55.22
C PRO A 212 -14.17 -43.05 -54.77
N ALA A 213 -15.01 -43.06 -53.69
CA ALA A 213 -16.46 -43.51 -53.68
C ALA A 213 -17.12 -43.92 -52.32
N GLY A 214 -18.26 -43.27 -51.92
CA GLY A 214 -19.34 -43.77 -51.00
C GLY A 214 -19.24 -43.52 -49.46
N ARG A 215 -20.26 -43.71 -48.58
CA ARG A 215 -21.76 -43.87 -48.69
C ARG A 215 -22.51 -43.50 -47.36
N GLY A 216 -23.66 -42.79 -47.42
CA GLY A 216 -24.70 -42.44 -46.39
C GLY A 216 -24.44 -41.45 -45.20
N ASN A 217 -25.04 -40.23 -45.14
CA ASN A 217 -24.81 -39.21 -44.06
C ASN A 217 -25.97 -39.00 -43.07
N ASN A 218 -25.65 -38.92 -41.76
CA ASN A 218 -26.35 -38.15 -40.69
C ASN A 218 -25.57 -38.26 -39.35
N GLN A 219 -25.61 -37.20 -38.53
CA GLN A 219 -24.74 -36.96 -37.36
C GLN A 219 -25.15 -37.62 -36.03
N ALA A 220 -24.17 -37.78 -35.14
CA ALA A 220 -24.31 -37.82 -33.67
C ALA A 220 -23.03 -37.28 -33.03
N GLU A 221 -23.10 -36.26 -32.16
CA GLU A 221 -21.93 -35.76 -31.41
C GLU A 221 -21.62 -36.69 -30.23
N ASP A 222 -20.34 -36.82 -29.87
CA ASP A 222 -19.90 -37.67 -28.74
C ASP A 222 -20.02 -36.92 -27.40
N GLU A 223 -19.96 -37.63 -26.26
CA GLU A 223 -20.08 -37.07 -24.90
C GLU A 223 -18.95 -36.04 -24.55
N LEU A 224 -17.95 -35.94 -25.42
CA LEU A 224 -16.85 -34.97 -25.37
C LEU A 224 -17.01 -33.77 -26.33
N GLY A 225 -18.18 -33.59 -26.96
CA GLY A 225 -18.50 -32.41 -27.77
C GLY A 225 -17.72 -32.28 -29.09
N LEU A 226 -17.17 -33.40 -29.59
CA LEU A 226 -16.45 -33.45 -30.87
C LEU A 226 -17.39 -33.92 -32.00
N PRO A 227 -17.31 -33.32 -33.20
CA PRO A 227 -18.18 -33.70 -34.32
C PRO A 227 -17.80 -35.08 -34.86
N ALA A 228 -18.71 -36.06 -34.77
CA ALA A 228 -18.45 -37.39 -35.31
C ALA A 228 -18.36 -37.36 -36.84
N VAL A 229 -17.41 -38.12 -37.36
CA VAL A 229 -17.07 -38.17 -38.79
C VAL A 229 -18.22 -38.70 -39.65
N PRO A 230 -18.65 -37.96 -40.69
CA PRO A 230 -19.79 -38.34 -41.51
C PRO A 230 -19.47 -39.48 -42.48
N ARG A 231 -20.38 -40.43 -42.60
CA ARG A 231 -20.52 -41.28 -43.80
C ARG A 231 -21.35 -40.46 -44.86
N ALA A 232 -21.38 -40.75 -46.18
CA ALA A 232 -22.04 -39.82 -47.16
C ALA A 232 -22.52 -40.36 -48.54
N SER A 233 -23.83 -40.27 -48.88
CA SER A 233 -24.50 -40.48 -50.22
C SER A 233 -26.05 -40.43 -50.09
N LEU A 234 -26.86 -39.62 -50.79
CA LEU A 234 -27.16 -39.56 -52.26
C LEU A 234 -27.90 -40.82 -52.78
N ARG A 235 -28.95 -40.75 -53.62
CA ARG A 235 -29.55 -39.65 -54.41
C ARG A 235 -31.00 -40.01 -54.84
N GLY A 236 -31.84 -39.02 -55.15
CA GLY A 236 -33.19 -39.17 -55.71
C GLY A 236 -33.90 -37.84 -55.81
#